data_AF-A0A535CN70-F1
#
_entry.id   AF-A0A535CN70-F1
#
_cell.length_a   1.000
_cell.length_b   1.000
_cell.length_c   1.000
_cell.angle_alpha   90.00
_cell.angle_beta   90.00
_cell.angle_gamma   90.00
#
_symmetry.space_group_name_H-M   'P 1'
#
loop_
_entity.id
_entity.type
_entity.pdbx_description
1 polymer ?
#
loop_
_entity_poly.entity_id
_entity_poly.type
_entity_poly.pdbx_seq_one_letter_code
_entity_poly.pdbx_strand_id
1 'polypeptide(L)'
;MKREQRPIVMITAYDHPSGRIVDAAGVDIVLVGDSAANVVLGHATTVPATMDEMTILTRAVSRGVENALVIGDLPFMSYQVSDEQAVANGGRLIKEGGADAVKLEGAGPSLDRVRALVAAGMPVMGHLGLTPQTATALGGHKAQGRQA
;
A
#
# COMPACT_ATOMS: atom_id res chain seq x y z
N MET A 1 -12.89 16.43 -4.85
CA MET A 1 -11.52 16.66 -4.31
C MET A 1 -10.56 17.27 -5.33
N LYS A 2 -9.90 16.49 -6.21
CA LYS A 2 -8.90 17.04 -7.16
C LYS A 2 -9.43 18.17 -8.06
N ARG A 3 -10.63 18.01 -8.65
CA ARG A 3 -11.28 19.04 -9.49
C ARG A 3 -11.64 20.31 -8.70
N GLU A 4 -11.84 20.18 -7.40
CA GLU A 4 -12.18 21.28 -6.48
C GLU A 4 -10.92 21.85 -5.81
N GLN A 5 -9.73 21.37 -6.16
CA GLN A 5 -8.45 21.74 -5.54
C GLN A 5 -8.41 21.54 -4.02
N ARG A 6 -9.27 20.66 -3.47
CA ARG A 6 -9.22 20.28 -2.05
C ARG A 6 -8.09 19.26 -1.85
N PRO A 7 -7.10 19.53 -0.96
CA PRO A 7 -6.05 18.57 -0.63
C PRO A 7 -6.64 17.25 -0.12
N ILE A 8 -5.95 16.15 -0.43
CA ILE A 8 -6.30 14.80 0.04
C ILE A 8 -5.38 14.47 1.21
N VAL A 9 -5.97 14.10 2.34
CA VAL A 9 -5.24 13.70 3.55
C VAL A 9 -5.15 12.18 3.61
N MET A 10 -3.93 11.67 3.69
CA MET A 10 -3.63 10.25 3.85
C MET A 10 -2.78 10.02 5.09
N ILE A 11 -3.16 9.04 5.92
CA ILE A 11 -2.40 8.64 7.11
C ILE A 11 -2.27 7.11 7.12
N THR A 12 -1.15 6.60 7.65
CA THR A 12 -1.00 5.16 7.86
C THR A 12 -1.67 4.68 9.15
N ALA A 13 -2.22 3.48 9.11
CA ALA A 13 -2.75 2.79 10.29
C ALA A 13 -2.49 1.28 10.15
N TYR A 14 -2.41 0.57 11.28
CA TYR A 14 -1.97 -0.82 11.30
C TYR A 14 -2.78 -1.71 12.24
N ASP A 15 -3.74 -1.14 12.98
CA ASP A 15 -4.62 -1.87 13.87
C ASP A 15 -6.02 -1.23 13.94
N HIS A 16 -6.95 -1.93 14.57
CA HIS A 16 -8.33 -1.47 14.70
C HIS A 16 -8.45 -0.13 15.47
N PRO A 17 -7.79 0.09 16.63
CA PRO A 17 -7.83 1.37 17.32
C PRO A 17 -7.32 2.55 16.49
N SER A 18 -6.15 2.41 15.85
CA SER A 18 -5.58 3.46 15.01
C SER A 18 -6.46 3.76 13.81
N GLY A 19 -7.00 2.73 13.14
CA GLY A 19 -7.98 2.88 12.05
C GLY A 19 -9.19 3.73 12.46
N ARG A 20 -9.80 3.42 13.61
CA ARG A 20 -10.92 4.22 14.16
C ARG A 20 -10.56 5.67 14.45
N ILE A 21 -9.38 5.89 15.02
CA ILE A 21 -8.93 7.23 15.40
C ILE A 21 -8.72 8.10 14.16
N VAL A 22 -8.04 7.57 13.13
CA VAL A 22 -7.77 8.34 11.92
C VAL A 22 -9.03 8.57 11.08
N ASP A 23 -9.94 7.58 11.02
CA ASP A 23 -11.22 7.73 10.34
C ASP A 23 -12.10 8.80 11.00
N ALA A 24 -12.21 8.78 12.34
CA ALA A 24 -12.94 9.80 13.10
C ALA A 24 -12.31 11.21 12.99
N ALA A 25 -11.00 11.29 12.71
CA ALA A 25 -10.32 12.55 12.42
C ALA A 25 -10.61 13.10 11.01
N GLY A 26 -11.32 12.34 10.17
CA GLY A 26 -11.76 12.77 8.84
C GLY A 26 -10.66 12.71 7.77
N VAL A 27 -9.73 11.75 7.88
CA VAL A 27 -8.78 11.49 6.77
C VAL A 27 -9.51 10.95 5.56
N ASP A 28 -9.04 11.26 4.35
CA ASP A 28 -9.69 10.78 3.13
C ASP A 28 -9.22 9.36 2.77
N ILE A 29 -7.98 9.00 3.15
CA ILE A 29 -7.36 7.71 2.85
C ILE A 29 -6.60 7.17 4.06
N VAL A 30 -6.79 5.88 4.35
CA VAL A 30 -5.99 5.11 5.31
C VAL A 30 -5.10 4.14 4.54
N LEU A 31 -3.78 4.28 4.70
CA LEU A 31 -2.80 3.38 4.09
C LEU A 31 -2.32 2.34 5.11
N VAL A 32 -2.60 1.07 4.84
CA VAL A 32 -1.97 -0.06 5.52
C VAL A 32 -0.69 -0.39 4.77
N GLY A 33 0.36 0.37 5.10
CA GLY A 33 1.64 0.34 4.39
C GLY A 33 2.63 -0.70 4.92
N ASP A 34 3.54 -1.15 4.06
CA ASP A 34 4.65 -2.04 4.45
C ASP A 34 5.64 -1.40 5.45
N SER A 35 5.54 -0.09 5.65
CA SER A 35 6.16 0.65 6.76
C SER A 35 5.82 0.06 8.15
N ALA A 36 4.74 -0.73 8.26
CA ALA A 36 4.46 -1.54 9.43
C ALA A 36 5.64 -2.42 9.85
N ALA A 37 6.41 -2.96 8.89
CA ALA A 37 7.59 -3.74 9.18
C ALA A 37 8.59 -2.97 10.06
N ASN A 38 8.74 -1.66 9.83
CA ASN A 38 9.60 -0.81 10.65
C ASN A 38 8.94 -0.41 11.96
N VAL A 39 7.77 0.22 11.88
CA VAL A 39 7.19 0.95 13.03
C VAL A 39 6.33 0.08 13.94
N VAL A 40 5.92 -1.10 13.47
CA VAL A 40 5.11 -2.07 14.22
C VAL A 40 5.91 -3.32 14.56
N LEU A 41 6.60 -3.90 13.56
CA LEU A 41 7.30 -5.19 13.71
C LEU A 41 8.78 -5.06 14.08
N GLY A 42 9.34 -3.84 14.07
CA GLY A 42 10.71 -3.58 14.51
C GLY A 42 11.81 -4.04 13.55
N HIS A 43 11.49 -4.33 12.29
CA HIS A 43 12.49 -4.61 11.27
C HIS A 43 13.29 -3.36 10.89
N ALA A 44 14.52 -3.57 10.43
CA ALA A 44 15.39 -2.49 9.95
C ALA A 44 14.94 -1.89 8.61
N THR A 45 14.20 -2.64 7.80
CA THR A 45 13.68 -2.23 6.47
C THR A 45 12.28 -2.80 6.26
N THR A 46 11.58 -2.38 5.18
CA THR A 46 10.26 -2.93 4.83
C THR A 46 10.32 -4.27 4.07
N VAL A 47 11.50 -4.66 3.59
CA VAL A 47 11.72 -5.88 2.80
C VAL A 47 11.21 -7.17 3.47
N PRO A 48 11.32 -7.36 4.80
CA PRO A 48 10.82 -8.56 5.45
C PRO A 48 9.29 -8.69 5.52
N ALA A 49 8.54 -7.62 5.22
CA ALA A 49 7.07 -7.65 5.29
C ALA A 49 6.51 -8.76 4.39
N THR A 50 5.62 -9.57 4.94
CA THR A 50 4.98 -10.69 4.25
C THR A 50 3.54 -10.38 3.86
N MET A 51 3.01 -11.13 2.89
CA MET A 51 1.58 -11.04 2.54
C MET A 51 0.66 -11.38 3.71
N ASP A 52 1.06 -12.30 4.60
CA ASP A 52 0.23 -12.72 5.73
C ASP A 52 0.14 -11.61 6.79
N GLU A 53 1.27 -10.96 7.10
CA GLU A 53 1.30 -9.78 7.96
C GLU A 53 0.46 -8.65 7.37
N MET A 54 0.69 -8.29 6.09
CA MET A 54 -0.07 -7.23 5.43
C MET A 54 -1.57 -7.52 5.40
N THR A 55 -1.97 -8.77 5.18
CA THR A 55 -3.39 -9.18 5.19
C THR A 55 -4.00 -9.06 6.59
N ILE A 56 -3.29 -9.47 7.64
CA ILE A 56 -3.77 -9.37 9.03
C ILE A 56 -3.92 -7.91 9.45
N LEU A 57 -2.91 -7.07 9.18
CA LEU A 57 -2.95 -5.65 9.52
C LEU A 57 -4.07 -4.94 8.75
N THR A 58 -4.22 -5.24 7.46
CA THR A 58 -5.29 -4.68 6.63
C THR A 58 -6.66 -5.05 7.19
N ARG A 59 -6.85 -6.32 7.57
CA ARG A 59 -8.08 -6.80 8.21
C ARG A 59 -8.37 -6.13 9.54
N ALA A 60 -7.34 -5.81 10.32
CA ALA A 60 -7.53 -5.12 11.59
C ALA A 60 -8.00 -3.68 11.36
N VAL A 61 -7.37 -2.96 10.42
CA VAL A 61 -7.71 -1.58 10.08
C VAL A 61 -9.09 -1.47 9.42
N SER A 62 -9.41 -2.32 8.46
CA SER A 62 -10.69 -2.27 7.72
C SER A 62 -11.92 -2.44 8.63
N ARG A 63 -11.78 -3.13 9.77
CA ARG A 63 -12.85 -3.23 10.78
C ARG A 63 -13.07 -1.94 11.58
N GLY A 64 -12.10 -1.03 11.56
CA GLY A 64 -12.14 0.22 12.31
C GLY A 64 -12.40 1.46 11.45
N VAL A 65 -12.38 1.34 10.12
CA VAL A 65 -12.59 2.45 9.20
C VAL A 65 -13.99 2.35 8.60
N GLU A 66 -14.77 3.43 8.70
CA GLU A 66 -16.14 3.48 8.17
C GLU A 66 -16.26 4.42 6.96
N ASN A 67 -15.42 5.45 6.84
CA ASN A 67 -15.59 6.53 5.87
C ASN A 67 -14.43 6.65 4.88
N ALA A 68 -13.19 6.54 5.35
CA ALA A 68 -11.99 6.70 4.54
C ALA A 68 -11.75 5.52 3.59
N LEU A 69 -11.08 5.77 2.47
CA LEU A 69 -10.64 4.72 1.55
C LEU A 69 -9.49 3.92 2.19
N VAL A 70 -9.63 2.60 2.32
CA VAL A 70 -8.56 1.73 2.86
C VAL A 70 -7.71 1.17 1.73
N ILE A 71 -6.40 1.46 1.76
CA ILE A 71 -5.44 0.97 0.78
C ILE A 71 -4.47 0.00 1.46
N GLY A 72 -4.36 -1.22 0.92
CA GLY A 72 -3.39 -2.22 1.37
C GLY A 72 -2.14 -2.24 0.48
N ASP A 73 -0.95 -2.25 1.09
CA ASP A 73 0.30 -2.39 0.34
C ASP A 73 0.57 -3.83 -0.09
N LEU A 74 0.97 -4.01 -1.35
CA LEU A 74 1.62 -5.22 -1.82
C LEU A 74 3.11 -5.17 -1.39
N PRO A 75 3.55 -6.02 -0.45
CA PRO A 75 4.93 -5.99 0.04
C PRO A 75 5.92 -6.49 -1.02
N PHE A 76 7.22 -6.32 -0.74
CA PHE A 76 8.28 -6.74 -1.66
C PHE A 76 8.14 -8.23 -2.08
N MET A 77 8.42 -8.52 -3.35
CA MET A 77 8.28 -9.83 -4.00
C MET A 77 6.86 -10.42 -4.06
N SER A 78 5.83 -9.69 -3.65
CA SER A 78 4.43 -10.14 -3.76
C SER A 78 3.78 -9.84 -5.12
N TYR A 79 4.36 -8.97 -5.93
CA TYR A 79 3.77 -8.58 -7.22
C TYR A 79 4.78 -8.52 -8.36
N GLN A 80 6.08 -8.53 -8.06
CA GLN A 80 7.15 -8.33 -9.03
C GLN A 80 7.33 -9.55 -9.95
N VAL A 81 6.93 -10.75 -9.52
CA VAL A 81 7.22 -11.99 -10.25
C VAL A 81 6.37 -12.14 -11.50
N SER A 82 5.05 -11.99 -11.39
CA SER A 82 4.13 -12.25 -12.51
C SER A 82 2.81 -11.47 -12.36
N ASP A 83 2.05 -11.33 -13.45
CA ASP A 83 0.70 -10.73 -13.40
C ASP A 83 -0.23 -11.57 -12.53
N GLU A 84 -0.14 -12.89 -12.65
CA GLU A 84 -0.92 -13.86 -11.87
C GLU A 84 -0.63 -13.71 -10.37
N GLN A 85 0.63 -13.56 -9.99
CA GLN A 85 1.02 -13.35 -8.60
C GLN A 85 0.49 -12.03 -8.06
N ALA A 86 0.63 -10.95 -8.83
CA ALA A 86 0.10 -9.64 -8.45
C ALA A 86 -1.42 -9.69 -8.26
N VAL A 87 -2.15 -10.29 -9.20
CA VAL A 87 -3.60 -10.45 -9.13
C VAL A 87 -4.02 -11.31 -7.94
N ALA A 88 -3.35 -12.45 -7.71
CA ALA A 88 -3.66 -13.32 -6.58
C ALA A 88 -3.45 -12.59 -5.24
N ASN A 89 -2.32 -11.91 -5.07
CA ASN A 89 -2.02 -11.20 -3.83
C ASN A 89 -2.87 -9.94 -3.63
N GLY A 90 -3.16 -9.20 -4.71
CA GLY A 90 -4.11 -8.08 -4.64
C GLY A 90 -5.51 -8.55 -4.23
N GLY A 91 -5.95 -9.68 -4.79
CA GLY A 91 -7.21 -10.33 -4.40
C GLY A 91 -7.25 -10.73 -2.93
N ARG A 92 -6.12 -11.17 -2.34
CA ARG A 92 -6.04 -11.45 -0.90
C ARG A 92 -6.24 -10.19 -0.06
N LEU A 93 -5.58 -9.08 -0.39
CA LEU A 93 -5.74 -7.83 0.38
C LEU A 93 -7.17 -7.30 0.34
N ILE A 94 -7.86 -7.41 -0.80
CA ILE A 94 -9.26 -7.01 -0.90
C ILE A 94 -10.17 -8.00 -0.19
N LYS A 95 -10.11 -9.29 -0.53
CA LYS A 95 -11.06 -10.30 -0.05
C LYS A 95 -10.84 -10.67 1.42
N GLU A 96 -9.59 -10.85 1.82
CA GLU A 96 -9.22 -11.32 3.16
C GLU A 96 -8.85 -10.16 4.09
N GLY A 97 -8.27 -9.09 3.53
CA GLY A 97 -7.89 -7.88 4.27
C GLY A 97 -9.00 -6.83 4.35
N GLY A 98 -9.94 -6.80 3.41
CA GLY A 98 -10.96 -5.75 3.35
C GLY A 98 -10.41 -4.39 2.90
N ALA A 99 -9.33 -4.36 2.11
CA ALA A 99 -8.91 -3.14 1.43
C ALA A 99 -9.85 -2.80 0.27
N ASP A 100 -10.02 -1.50 0.00
CA ASP A 100 -10.75 -0.99 -1.17
C ASP A 100 -9.86 -0.91 -2.42
N ALA A 101 -8.55 -0.74 -2.21
CA ALA A 101 -7.55 -0.63 -3.26
C ALA A 101 -6.20 -1.22 -2.81
N VAL A 102 -5.32 -1.48 -3.78
CA VAL A 102 -3.95 -1.95 -3.51
C VAL A 102 -2.92 -0.91 -3.92
N LYS A 103 -1.81 -0.82 -3.19
CA LYS A 103 -0.64 -0.02 -3.56
C LYS A 103 0.51 -0.91 -3.99
N LEU A 104 1.24 -0.49 -5.03
CA LEU A 104 2.49 -1.12 -5.47
C LEU A 104 3.52 -0.07 -5.90
N GLU A 105 4.80 -0.45 -5.85
CA GLU A 105 5.91 0.45 -6.15
C GLU A 105 6.54 0.20 -7.52
N GLY A 106 7.01 1.27 -8.14
CA GLY A 106 7.87 1.21 -9.32
C GLY A 106 7.17 1.56 -10.64
N ALA A 107 7.99 1.60 -11.68
CA ALA A 107 7.59 1.84 -13.06
C ALA A 107 8.07 0.69 -13.96
N GLY A 108 7.98 0.86 -15.29
CA GLY A 108 8.45 -0.13 -16.25
C GLY A 108 7.66 -1.43 -16.14
N PRO A 109 8.27 -2.59 -15.79
CA PRO A 109 7.56 -3.87 -15.65
C PRO A 109 6.38 -3.83 -14.67
N SER A 110 6.42 -2.94 -13.66
CA SER A 110 5.30 -2.80 -12.71
C SER A 110 4.03 -2.27 -13.37
N LEU A 111 4.12 -1.60 -14.53
CA LEU A 111 2.95 -1.13 -15.26
C LEU A 111 2.11 -2.28 -15.80
N ASP A 112 2.71 -3.41 -16.16
CA ASP A 112 1.97 -4.59 -16.60
C ASP A 112 1.16 -5.17 -15.44
N ARG A 113 1.76 -5.22 -14.23
CA ARG A 113 1.07 -5.61 -13.00
C ARG A 113 -0.13 -4.70 -12.69
N VAL A 114 0.05 -3.37 -12.84
CA VAL A 114 -1.04 -2.40 -12.68
C VAL A 114 -2.18 -2.69 -13.67
N ARG A 115 -1.86 -2.94 -14.94
CA ARG A 115 -2.88 -3.27 -15.95
C ARG A 115 -3.63 -4.56 -15.60
N ALA A 116 -2.92 -5.60 -15.17
CA ALA A 116 -3.52 -6.87 -14.79
C ALA A 116 -4.46 -6.72 -13.57
N LEU A 117 -4.02 -6.00 -12.53
CA LEU A 117 -4.83 -5.70 -11.35
C LEU A 117 -6.11 -4.92 -11.71
N VAL A 118 -5.97 -3.86 -12.52
CA VAL A 118 -7.11 -3.06 -12.99
C VAL A 118 -8.06 -3.87 -13.87
N ALA A 119 -7.54 -4.72 -14.76
CA ALA A 119 -8.34 -5.61 -15.60
C ALA A 119 -9.11 -6.65 -14.77
N ALA A 120 -8.58 -7.05 -13.61
CA ALA A 120 -9.25 -7.90 -12.63
C ALA A 120 -10.24 -7.13 -11.72
N GLY A 121 -10.44 -5.83 -11.94
CA GLY A 121 -11.39 -5.00 -11.21
C GLY A 121 -10.87 -4.38 -9.91
N MET A 122 -9.55 -4.42 -9.68
CA MET A 122 -8.93 -3.91 -8.45
C MET A 122 -8.40 -2.49 -8.66
N PRO A 123 -8.84 -1.49 -7.88
CA PRO A 123 -8.25 -0.16 -7.92
C PRO A 123 -6.79 -0.20 -7.45
N VAL A 124 -5.92 0.57 -8.13
CA VAL A 124 -4.48 0.58 -7.86
C VAL A 124 -3.97 1.99 -7.58
N MET A 125 -3.22 2.11 -6.49
CA MET A 125 -2.37 3.26 -6.18
C MET A 125 -0.92 2.96 -6.60
N GLY A 126 -0.40 3.70 -7.57
CA GLY A 126 1.02 3.59 -7.95
C GLY A 126 1.91 4.45 -7.07
N HIS A 127 3.04 3.89 -6.61
CA HIS A 127 4.08 4.62 -5.89
C HIS A 127 5.34 4.76 -6.77
N LEU A 128 5.70 6.00 -7.08
CA LEU A 128 6.89 6.39 -7.84
C LEU A 128 7.82 7.27 -7.00
N GLY A 129 9.07 7.44 -7.44
CA GLY A 129 10.06 8.23 -6.73
C GLY A 129 10.96 7.36 -5.87
N LEU A 130 11.07 7.69 -4.57
CA LEU A 130 11.79 6.84 -3.63
C LEU A 130 10.89 5.67 -3.22
N THR A 131 11.24 4.47 -3.66
CA THR A 131 10.52 3.23 -3.39
C THR A 131 11.28 2.41 -2.34
N PRO A 132 10.86 2.39 -1.05
CA PRO A 132 11.56 1.71 0.05
C PRO A 132 11.87 0.24 -0.22
N GLN A 133 11.02 -0.48 -0.95
CA GLN A 133 11.22 -1.90 -1.26
C GLN A 133 12.49 -2.15 -2.09
N THR A 134 12.94 -1.15 -2.86
CA THR A 134 14.16 -1.21 -3.66
C THR A 134 15.22 -0.22 -3.17
N ALA A 135 15.06 0.37 -1.98
CA ALA A 135 15.98 1.38 -1.44
C ALA A 135 17.42 0.87 -1.31
N THR A 136 17.64 -0.42 -1.05
CA THR A 136 18.99 -1.02 -1.06
C THR A 136 19.65 -0.90 -2.44
N ALA A 137 18.91 -1.12 -3.52
CA ALA A 137 19.40 -0.93 -4.89
C ALA A 137 19.61 0.56 -5.24
N LEU A 138 18.86 1.46 -4.60
CA LEU A 138 18.99 2.92 -4.75
C LEU A 138 20.09 3.53 -3.85
N GLY A 139 20.81 2.72 -3.08
CA GLY A 139 21.88 3.18 -2.19
C GLY A 139 21.36 3.89 -0.93
N GLY A 140 20.20 3.46 -0.42
CA GLY A 140 19.53 3.96 0.78
C GLY A 140 18.36 4.91 0.50
N HIS A 141 17.82 5.53 1.55
CA HIS A 141 16.74 6.51 1.47
C HIS A 141 17.25 7.86 0.91
N LYS A 142 17.41 7.94 -0.41
CA LYS A 142 17.85 9.16 -1.11
C LYS A 142 16.73 9.74 -1.95
N ALA A 143 16.61 11.07 -1.96
CA ALA A 143 15.63 11.78 -2.79
C ALA A 143 15.86 11.47 -4.29
N GLN A 144 14.79 11.10 -4.99
CA GLN A 144 14.77 10.75 -6.41
C GLN A 144 14.18 11.89 -7.25
N GLY A 145 14.38 11.84 -8.58
CA GLY A 145 13.82 12.84 -9.52
C GLY A 145 14.57 14.17 -9.57
N ARG A 146 15.88 14.17 -9.25
CA ARG A 146 16.72 15.38 -9.27
C ARG A 146 17.18 15.84 -10.65
N GLN A 147 17.02 15.00 -11.67
CA GLN A 147 17.28 15.33 -13.07
C GLN A 147 16.13 14.77 -13.91
N ALA A 148 15.54 15.63 -14.74
CA ALA A 148 14.44 15.33 -15.66
C ALA A 148 14.96 15.33 -17.09
#